data_AF-A0A2R5FZ11-F1
#
_entry.id   AF-A0A2R5FZ11-F1
#
_cell.length_a   1.000
_cell.length_b   1.000
_cell.length_c   1.000
_cell.angle_alpha   90.00
_cell.angle_beta   90.00
_cell.angle_gamma   90.00
#
_symmetry.space_group_name_H-M   'P 1'
#
loop_
_entity.id
_entity.type
_entity.pdbx_description
1 polymer ?
#
loop_
_entity_poly.entity_id
_entity_poly.type
_entity_poly.pdbx_seq_one_letter_code
_entity_poly.pdbx_strand_id
1 'polypeptide(L)'
;MLMELTTTFHALKEWAVAINALESGKTIMLLRKGGIHERNGHFQVAHKQILLYPTYEHQQAFMLKAEYADRVYPVTSGWHPETVPIGSWAEITDILPVSDESIVNTLLPFHIWNEHFISDRLKWKPRQPLYILLLRTYKLPQQEIPYQPKYGGCKSWIDLDQPINLQGAKPVLSDFAYTQLVETIRQIVGDKLYAPSL
;
A
#
# COMPACT_ATOMS: atom_id res chain seq x y z
N MET A 1 10.87 6.97 23.40
CA MET A 1 9.76 7.88 23.10
C MET A 1 10.00 8.41 21.69
N LEU A 2 9.49 7.70 20.67
CA LEU A 2 9.55 8.19 19.29
C LEU A 2 8.65 9.43 19.22
N MET A 3 9.19 10.56 18.80
CA MET A 3 8.37 11.73 18.50
C MET A 3 7.38 11.30 17.41
N GLU A 4 6.09 11.30 17.73
CA GLU A 4 5.06 11.26 16.70
C GLU A 4 5.29 12.47 15.80
N LEU A 5 5.63 12.24 14.55
CA LEU A 5 5.75 13.32 13.58
C LEU A 5 4.38 13.97 13.46
N THR A 6 4.27 15.24 13.86
CA THR A 6 3.02 16.00 13.69
C THR A 6 2.76 16.34 12.22
N THR A 7 3.78 16.23 11.37
CA THR A 7 3.69 16.48 9.93
C THR A 7 4.56 15.50 9.16
N THR A 8 4.17 15.14 7.94
CA THR A 8 5.04 14.42 7.00
C THR A 8 4.84 14.94 5.58
N PHE A 9 5.86 14.83 4.73
CA PHE A 9 5.79 15.12 3.30
C PHE A 9 6.12 13.88 2.45
N HIS A 10 6.51 12.78 3.09
CA HIS A 10 6.78 11.51 2.40
C HIS A 10 5.47 10.87 2.01
N ALA A 11 5.32 10.50 0.74
CA ALA A 11 4.11 9.89 0.23
C ALA A 11 4.41 8.62 -0.56
N LEU A 12 3.49 7.66 -0.43
CA LEU A 12 3.45 6.47 -1.26
C LEU A 12 2.33 6.64 -2.28
N LYS A 13 2.75 6.70 -3.54
CA LYS A 13 1.85 6.67 -4.69
C LYS A 13 1.31 5.27 -4.90
N GLU A 14 -0.01 5.18 -5.02
CA GLU A 14 -0.73 3.94 -5.26
C GLU A 14 -2.02 4.24 -6.04
N TRP A 15 -2.54 3.23 -6.75
CA TRP A 15 -3.78 3.39 -7.51
C TRP A 15 -4.90 3.92 -6.61
N ALA A 16 -5.63 4.92 -7.12
CA ALA A 16 -6.69 5.58 -6.35
C ALA A 16 -7.70 4.58 -5.77
N VAL A 17 -8.02 3.51 -6.50
CA VAL A 17 -8.90 2.43 -6.01
C VAL A 17 -8.33 1.66 -4.80
N ALA A 18 -7.02 1.44 -4.74
CA ALA A 18 -6.35 0.79 -3.62
C ALA A 18 -6.29 1.71 -2.39
N ILE A 19 -6.04 3.00 -2.60
CA ILE A 19 -6.12 3.98 -1.51
C ILE A 19 -7.53 4.07 -0.96
N ASN A 20 -8.56 4.13 -1.82
CA ASN A 20 -9.95 4.09 -1.39
C ASN A 20 -10.28 2.83 -0.57
N ALA A 21 -9.72 1.67 -0.94
CA ALA A 21 -9.91 0.42 -0.20
C ALA A 21 -9.24 0.46 1.19
N LEU A 22 -8.02 1.00 1.30
CA LEU A 22 -7.34 1.25 2.58
C LEU A 22 -8.13 2.22 3.45
N GLU A 23 -8.59 3.31 2.86
CA GLU A 23 -9.34 4.38 3.49
C GLU A 23 -10.72 3.99 3.98
N SER A 24 -11.32 2.95 3.38
CA SER A 24 -12.61 2.38 3.78
C SER A 24 -12.48 1.13 4.65
N GLY A 25 -11.25 0.75 5.04
CA GLY A 25 -10.99 -0.41 5.87
C GLY A 25 -11.30 -1.75 5.18
N LYS A 26 -11.41 -1.75 3.84
CA LYS A 26 -11.64 -2.97 3.05
C LYS A 26 -10.39 -3.82 2.90
N THR A 27 -9.22 -3.21 3.10
CA THR A 27 -7.93 -3.89 3.17
C THR A 27 -7.01 -3.11 4.09
N ILE A 28 -6.00 -3.81 4.64
CA ILE A 28 -4.83 -3.18 5.27
C ILE A 28 -3.55 -3.46 4.49
N MET A 29 -3.65 -4.08 3.31
CA MET A 29 -2.56 -4.75 2.63
C MET A 29 -2.22 -4.07 1.30
N LEU A 30 -0.92 -3.82 1.09
CA LEU A 30 -0.37 -3.49 -0.23
C LEU A 30 0.69 -4.51 -0.67
N LEU A 31 0.74 -4.77 -1.97
CA LEU A 31 1.69 -5.70 -2.59
C LEU A 31 2.80 -4.92 -3.32
N ARG A 32 4.07 -5.25 -3.06
CA ARG A 32 5.23 -4.48 -3.54
C ARG A 32 6.37 -5.39 -3.99
N LYS A 33 7.06 -5.03 -5.08
CA LYS A 33 8.25 -5.74 -5.58
C LYS A 33 9.52 -4.87 -5.62
N GLY A 34 9.46 -3.64 -5.14
CA GLY A 34 10.58 -2.70 -5.18
C GLY A 34 10.44 -1.57 -4.17
N GLY A 35 11.53 -0.83 -3.95
CA GLY A 35 11.60 0.21 -2.91
C GLY A 35 11.68 -0.35 -1.48
N ILE A 36 12.04 -1.63 -1.34
CA ILE A 36 12.23 -2.33 -0.06
C ILE A 36 13.62 -2.96 -0.10
N HIS A 37 14.40 -2.67 0.92
CA HIS A 37 15.78 -3.12 1.03
C HIS A 37 15.95 -3.96 2.30
N GLU A 38 16.68 -5.05 2.20
CA GLU A 38 17.10 -5.82 3.37
C GLU A 38 18.36 -5.20 3.97
N ARG A 39 18.35 -4.94 5.28
CA ARG A 39 19.50 -4.50 6.06
C ARG A 39 19.53 -5.26 7.37
N ASN A 40 20.64 -5.94 7.65
CA ASN A 40 20.84 -6.76 8.85
C ASN A 40 19.74 -7.83 9.04
N GLY A 41 19.32 -8.50 7.96
CA GLY A 41 18.27 -9.53 8.01
C GLY A 41 16.83 -9.00 8.17
N HIS A 42 16.64 -7.67 8.10
CA HIS A 42 15.33 -7.04 8.21
C HIS A 42 15.03 -6.21 6.96
N PHE A 43 13.81 -6.35 6.44
CA PHE A 43 13.32 -5.54 5.34
C PHE A 43 12.90 -4.16 5.83
N GLN A 44 13.30 -3.13 5.10
CA GLN A 44 13.08 -1.73 5.45
C GLN A 44 12.57 -0.95 4.24
N VAL A 45 11.63 -0.05 4.52
CA VAL A 45 11.24 1.07 3.66
C VAL A 45 11.97 2.33 4.13
N ALA A 46 12.11 3.32 3.24
CA ALA A 46 12.75 4.58 3.60
C ALA A 46 12.00 5.35 4.71
N HIS A 47 10.67 5.26 4.71
CA HIS A 47 9.80 5.98 5.64
C HIS A 47 8.66 5.06 6.10
N LYS A 48 8.43 5.01 7.42
CA LYS A 48 7.34 4.21 8.02
C LYS A 48 6.00 4.96 8.04
N GLN A 49 6.02 6.27 8.24
CA GLN A 49 4.83 7.12 8.24
C GLN A 49 4.75 7.86 6.91
N ILE A 50 3.70 7.59 6.14
CA ILE A 50 3.55 8.04 4.75
C ILE A 50 2.16 8.60 4.49
N LEU A 51 2.07 9.61 3.64
CA LEU A 51 0.79 10.01 3.03
C LEU A 51 0.42 9.01 1.94
N LEU A 52 -0.87 8.74 1.80
CA LEU A 52 -1.40 7.93 0.70
C LEU A 52 -1.74 8.87 -0.46
N TYR A 53 -0.95 8.79 -1.54
CA TYR A 53 -1.11 9.65 -2.71
C TYR A 53 -1.85 8.90 -3.83
N PRO A 54 -3.09 9.28 -4.17
CA PRO A 54 -3.85 8.61 -5.24
C PRO A 54 -3.25 8.92 -6.61
N THR A 55 -3.02 7.87 -7.40
CA THR A 55 -2.71 7.99 -8.83
C THR A 55 -3.71 7.26 -9.70
N TYR A 56 -3.86 7.78 -10.92
CA TYR A 56 -4.69 7.20 -11.97
C TYR A 56 -3.85 6.62 -13.11
N GLU A 57 -2.52 6.75 -13.02
CA GLU A 57 -1.58 6.26 -14.02
C GLU A 57 -1.60 4.73 -14.11
N HIS A 58 -1.78 4.23 -15.32
CA HIS A 58 -1.72 2.80 -15.66
C HIS A 58 -2.72 1.91 -14.89
N GLN A 59 -3.82 2.47 -14.37
CA GLN A 59 -4.85 1.66 -13.73
C GLN A 59 -5.48 0.70 -14.76
N GLN A 60 -5.62 -0.56 -14.36
CA GLN A 60 -6.19 -1.61 -15.19
C GLN A 60 -7.26 -2.33 -14.38
N ALA A 61 -8.53 -2.08 -14.73
CA ALA A 61 -9.68 -2.68 -14.03
C ALA A 61 -9.62 -4.21 -13.99
N PHE A 62 -9.12 -4.85 -15.06
CA PHE A 62 -8.99 -6.30 -15.14
C PHE A 62 -7.94 -6.91 -14.20
N MET A 63 -7.11 -6.10 -13.53
CA MET A 63 -6.16 -6.55 -12.50
C MET A 63 -6.79 -6.62 -11.10
N LEU A 64 -8.01 -6.11 -10.96
CA LEU A 64 -8.75 -6.08 -9.71
C LEU A 64 -9.78 -7.20 -9.67
N LYS A 65 -10.25 -7.52 -8.46
CA LYS A 65 -11.46 -8.31 -8.29
C LYS A 65 -12.67 -7.54 -8.78
N ALA A 66 -13.70 -8.28 -9.17
CA ALA A 66 -14.91 -7.73 -9.81
C ALA A 66 -15.54 -6.58 -9.00
N GLU A 67 -15.62 -6.69 -7.67
CA GLU A 67 -16.23 -5.67 -6.81
C GLU A 67 -15.46 -4.34 -6.72
N TYR A 68 -14.22 -4.29 -7.21
CA TYR A 68 -13.38 -3.09 -7.28
C TYR A 68 -13.17 -2.59 -8.72
N ALA A 69 -13.39 -3.42 -9.73
CA ALA A 69 -13.11 -3.10 -11.13
C ALA A 69 -13.89 -1.85 -11.61
N ASP A 70 -15.17 -1.74 -11.26
CA ASP A 70 -16.03 -0.61 -11.63
C ASP A 70 -15.65 0.72 -10.95
N ARG A 71 -14.74 0.68 -9.98
CA ARG A 71 -14.23 1.87 -9.28
C ARG A 71 -13.00 2.47 -9.96
N VAL A 72 -12.49 1.84 -11.01
CA VAL A 72 -11.38 2.38 -11.80
C VAL A 72 -11.89 3.45 -12.73
N TYR A 73 -11.48 4.69 -12.46
CA TYR A 73 -11.78 5.81 -13.34
C TYR A 73 -10.86 5.77 -14.57
N PRO A 74 -11.40 5.66 -15.80
CA PRO A 74 -10.59 5.64 -17.01
C PRO A 74 -10.03 7.03 -17.29
N VAL A 75 -8.73 7.10 -17.53
CA VAL A 75 -8.02 8.35 -17.86
C VAL A 75 -7.21 8.16 -19.12
N THR A 76 -7.02 9.24 -19.89
CA THR A 76 -6.16 9.21 -21.07
C THR A 76 -4.69 9.10 -20.66
N SER A 77 -3.84 8.57 -21.55
CA SER A 77 -2.40 8.50 -21.29
C SER A 77 -1.83 9.88 -21.03
N GLY A 78 -1.03 10.04 -19.97
CA GLY A 78 -0.46 11.31 -19.55
C GLY A 78 -1.41 12.26 -18.82
N TRP A 79 -2.68 11.86 -18.62
CA TRP A 79 -3.62 12.64 -17.82
C TRP A 79 -3.19 12.72 -16.35
N HIS A 80 -3.39 13.90 -15.77
CA HIS A 80 -3.26 14.15 -14.35
C HIS A 80 -4.31 15.19 -13.94
N PRO A 81 -4.75 15.20 -12.66
CA PRO A 81 -5.60 16.26 -12.17
C PRO A 81 -4.80 17.56 -11.95
N GLU A 82 -5.49 18.69 -11.80
CA GLU A 82 -4.85 19.96 -11.39
C GLU A 82 -4.46 19.94 -9.91
N THR A 83 -5.31 19.35 -9.07
CA THR A 83 -5.07 19.12 -7.65
C THR A 83 -5.23 17.65 -7.29
N VAL A 84 -4.57 17.24 -6.22
CA VAL A 84 -4.59 15.87 -5.71
C VAL A 84 -5.15 15.90 -4.29
N PRO A 85 -6.22 15.14 -4.00
CA PRO A 85 -6.75 15.04 -2.65
C PRO A 85 -5.85 14.14 -1.80
N ILE A 86 -5.32 14.67 -0.71
CA ILE A 86 -4.67 13.90 0.34
C ILE A 86 -5.65 13.78 1.51
N GLY A 87 -6.27 12.60 1.62
CA GLY A 87 -7.30 12.30 2.62
C GLY A 87 -6.85 11.34 3.72
N SER A 88 -5.63 10.83 3.66
CA SER A 88 -5.14 9.83 4.61
C SER A 88 -3.63 9.72 4.66
N TRP A 89 -3.17 9.14 5.77
CA TRP A 89 -1.81 8.67 5.94
C TRP A 89 -1.84 7.25 6.51
N ALA A 90 -0.71 6.55 6.44
CA ALA A 90 -0.56 5.24 7.02
C ALA A 90 0.79 5.07 7.72
N GLU A 91 0.78 4.30 8.80
CA GLU A 91 1.98 3.69 9.34
C GLU A 91 2.16 2.29 8.75
N ILE A 92 3.34 2.00 8.20
CA ILE A 92 3.72 0.66 7.78
C ILE A 92 4.19 -0.09 9.02
N THR A 93 3.34 -0.98 9.53
CA THR A 93 3.62 -1.76 10.75
C THR A 93 4.42 -3.02 10.44
N ASP A 94 4.24 -3.56 9.23
CA ASP A 94 4.78 -4.84 8.83
C ASP A 94 5.26 -4.83 7.38
N ILE A 95 6.35 -5.56 7.15
CA ILE A 95 6.90 -5.85 5.83
C ILE A 95 7.16 -7.35 5.80
N LEU A 96 6.30 -8.08 5.08
CA LEU A 96 6.35 -9.54 5.04
C LEU A 96 6.79 -9.99 3.63
N PRO A 97 8.00 -10.58 3.48
CA PRO A 97 8.43 -11.15 2.21
C PRO A 97 7.68 -12.46 1.93
N VAL A 98 7.17 -12.63 0.71
CA VAL A 98 6.49 -13.85 0.26
C VAL A 98 6.94 -14.19 -1.15
N SER A 99 7.44 -15.40 -1.34
CA SER A 99 7.83 -15.93 -2.66
C SER A 99 6.91 -17.04 -3.15
N ASP A 100 6.12 -17.65 -2.26
CA ASP A 100 5.20 -18.74 -2.59
C ASP A 100 3.83 -18.20 -3.03
N GLU A 101 3.46 -18.51 -4.27
CA GLU A 101 2.15 -18.17 -4.85
C GLU A 101 0.99 -18.76 -4.04
N SER A 102 1.17 -19.91 -3.40
CA SER A 102 0.15 -20.55 -2.55
C SER A 102 -0.19 -19.70 -1.32
N ILE A 103 0.80 -19.02 -0.74
CA ILE A 103 0.61 -18.10 0.38
C ILE A 103 -0.19 -16.89 -0.09
N VAL A 104 0.24 -16.26 -1.20
CA VAL A 104 -0.43 -15.05 -1.72
C VAL A 104 -1.87 -15.36 -2.14
N ASN A 105 -2.12 -16.53 -2.72
CA ASN A 105 -3.48 -16.99 -3.03
C ASN A 105 -4.35 -17.19 -1.78
N THR A 106 -3.77 -17.69 -0.68
CA THR A 106 -4.49 -17.79 0.61
C THR A 106 -4.85 -16.39 1.15
N LEU A 107 -4.07 -15.37 0.79
CA LEU A 107 -4.28 -13.99 1.19
C LEU A 107 -5.26 -13.22 0.30
N LEU A 108 -5.82 -13.85 -0.74
CA LEU A 108 -6.81 -13.23 -1.63
C LEU A 108 -7.87 -12.46 -0.84
N PRO A 109 -8.53 -12.99 0.22
CA PRO A 109 -9.57 -12.26 0.94
C PRO A 109 -9.15 -10.91 1.56
N PHE A 110 -7.84 -10.67 1.74
CA PHE A 110 -7.31 -9.51 2.46
C PHE A 110 -6.88 -8.34 1.56
N HIS A 111 -6.96 -8.47 0.24
CA HIS A 111 -6.58 -7.41 -0.70
C HIS A 111 -7.54 -7.31 -1.90
N ILE A 112 -7.36 -6.28 -2.73
CA ILE A 112 -8.29 -5.97 -3.83
C ILE A 112 -7.90 -6.58 -5.18
N TRP A 113 -6.64 -7.01 -5.31
CA TRP A 113 -6.09 -7.58 -6.53
C TRP A 113 -6.64 -8.98 -6.80
N ASN A 114 -6.72 -9.35 -8.07
CA ASN A 114 -7.06 -10.72 -8.46
C ASN A 114 -5.80 -11.59 -8.63
N GLU A 115 -6.03 -12.87 -8.92
CA GLU A 115 -5.01 -13.90 -9.11
C GLU A 115 -4.08 -13.59 -10.29
N HIS A 116 -4.61 -12.98 -11.36
CA HIS A 116 -3.81 -12.60 -12.52
C HIS A 116 -2.74 -11.56 -12.14
N PHE A 117 -3.13 -10.51 -11.41
CA PHE A 117 -2.19 -9.51 -10.89
C PHE A 117 -1.11 -10.14 -10.00
N ILE A 118 -1.50 -11.05 -9.09
CA ILE A 118 -0.57 -11.74 -8.21
C ILE A 118 0.46 -12.54 -9.02
N SER A 119 -0.01 -13.35 -9.97
CA SER A 119 0.85 -14.21 -10.78
C SER A 119 1.84 -13.38 -11.60
N ASP A 120 1.39 -12.30 -12.22
CA ASP A 120 2.24 -11.37 -12.98
C ASP A 120 3.30 -10.72 -12.08
N ARG A 121 2.93 -10.31 -10.87
CA ARG A 121 3.88 -9.71 -9.91
C ARG A 121 4.91 -10.71 -9.43
N LEU A 122 4.53 -11.95 -9.15
CA LEU A 122 5.47 -13.00 -8.73
C LEU A 122 6.46 -13.35 -9.83
N LYS A 123 5.99 -13.49 -11.08
CA LYS A 123 6.82 -13.73 -12.27
C LYS A 123 7.76 -12.57 -12.58
N TRP A 124 7.35 -11.34 -12.29
CA TRP A 124 8.20 -10.16 -12.45
C TRP A 124 9.32 -10.15 -11.40
N LYS A 125 10.58 -10.12 -11.86
CA LYS A 125 11.78 -10.26 -11.02
C LYS A 125 11.65 -11.47 -10.07
N PRO A 126 11.65 -12.71 -10.60
CA PRO A 126 11.29 -13.91 -9.83
C PRO A 126 12.28 -14.23 -8.70
N ARG A 127 13.50 -13.67 -8.77
CA ARG A 127 14.51 -13.79 -7.71
C ARG A 127 14.28 -12.84 -6.52
N GLN A 128 13.32 -11.93 -6.62
CA GLN A 128 12.95 -11.01 -5.54
C GLN A 128 11.58 -11.41 -4.99
N PRO A 129 11.41 -11.49 -3.66
CA PRO A 129 10.11 -11.80 -3.08
C PRO A 129 9.09 -10.71 -3.41
N LEU A 130 7.82 -11.07 -3.39
CA LEU A 130 6.74 -10.10 -3.27
C LEU A 130 6.67 -9.68 -1.80
N TYR A 131 6.72 -8.39 -1.54
CA TYR A 131 6.54 -7.85 -0.21
C TYR A 131 5.09 -7.48 0.02
N ILE A 132 4.57 -7.91 1.16
CA ILE A 132 3.30 -7.50 1.69
C ILE A 132 3.59 -6.41 2.72
N LEU A 133 3.02 -5.23 2.50
CA LEU A 133 3.02 -4.16 3.48
C LEU A 133 1.68 -4.19 4.21
N LEU A 134 1.70 -4.21 5.54
CA LEU A 134 0.50 -3.96 6.34
C LEU A 134 0.51 -2.52 6.83
N LEU A 135 -0.59 -1.82 6.56
CA LEU A 135 -0.74 -0.39 6.71
C LEU A 135 -1.81 -0.08 7.75
N ARG A 136 -1.41 0.54 8.85
CA ARG A 136 -2.32 1.16 9.81
C ARG A 136 -2.74 2.51 9.25
N THR A 137 -3.90 2.53 8.58
CA THR A 137 -4.41 3.73 7.90
C THR A 137 -5.18 4.64 8.84
N TYR A 138 -4.98 5.95 8.70
CA TYR A 138 -5.68 7.01 9.40
C TYR A 138 -6.26 8.02 8.41
N LYS A 139 -7.52 8.41 8.62
CA LYS A 139 -8.20 9.45 7.85
C LYS A 139 -7.81 10.83 8.35
N LEU A 140 -7.57 11.73 7.40
CA LEU A 140 -7.35 13.15 7.61
C LEU A 140 -8.56 13.94 7.09
N PRO A 141 -8.80 15.17 7.58
CA PRO A 141 -9.55 16.15 6.81
C PRO A 141 -8.90 16.28 5.43
N GLN A 142 -9.69 16.10 4.36
CA GLN A 142 -9.16 16.12 3.00
C GLN A 142 -8.51 17.47 2.70
N GLN A 143 -7.26 17.42 2.22
CA GLN A 143 -6.51 18.58 1.76
C GLN A 143 -6.15 18.42 0.30
N GLU A 144 -6.50 19.41 -0.52
CA GLU A 144 -6.08 19.48 -1.93
C GLU A 144 -4.66 20.05 -2.01
N ILE A 145 -3.77 19.35 -2.70
CA ILE A 145 -2.44 19.87 -3.06
C ILE A 145 -2.34 20.07 -4.57
N PRO A 146 -1.59 21.07 -5.06
CA PRO A 146 -1.37 21.21 -6.49
C PRO A 146 -0.58 20.01 -7.03
N TYR A 147 -1.02 19.45 -8.16
CA TYR A 147 -0.21 18.49 -8.88
C TYR A 147 1.10 19.13 -9.35
N GLN A 148 2.21 18.43 -9.18
CA GLN A 148 3.51 18.83 -9.71
C GLN A 148 4.01 17.78 -10.69
N PRO A 149 4.60 18.17 -11.84
CA PRO A 149 5.14 17.21 -12.82
C PRO A 149 6.12 16.19 -12.21
N LYS A 150 6.84 16.56 -11.14
CA LYS A 150 7.76 15.67 -10.42
C LYS A 150 7.08 14.53 -9.64
N TYR A 151 5.77 14.62 -9.39
CA TYR A 151 4.98 13.56 -8.76
C TYR A 151 4.52 12.49 -9.77
N GLY A 152 4.56 12.79 -11.07
CA GLY A 152 4.19 11.88 -12.15
C GLY A 152 5.19 10.76 -12.42
N GLY A 153 4.81 9.84 -13.32
CA GLY A 153 5.66 8.75 -13.81
C GLY A 153 5.73 7.54 -12.88
N CYS A 154 6.56 6.54 -13.19
CA CYS A 154 6.51 5.23 -12.51
C CYS A 154 7.12 5.18 -11.10
N LYS A 155 7.47 6.31 -10.48
CA LYS A 155 8.03 6.35 -9.12
C LYS A 155 6.91 6.16 -8.10
N SER A 156 7.06 5.21 -7.19
CA SER A 156 6.09 5.00 -6.12
C SER A 156 6.31 5.88 -4.90
N TRP A 157 7.56 6.20 -4.57
CA TRP A 157 7.89 7.01 -3.41
C TRP A 157 8.18 8.42 -3.88
N ILE A 158 7.49 9.40 -3.31
CA ILE A 158 7.63 10.82 -3.66
C ILE A 158 7.65 11.65 -2.38
N ASP A 159 8.27 12.82 -2.50
CA ASP A 159 8.26 13.85 -1.48
C ASP A 159 7.40 15.03 -1.98
N LEU A 160 6.38 15.37 -1.21
CA LEU A 160 5.54 16.53 -1.47
C LEU A 160 6.32 17.81 -1.18
N ASP A 161 6.00 18.89 -1.87
CA ASP A 161 6.62 20.20 -1.64
C ASP A 161 6.25 20.80 -0.28
N GLN A 162 5.05 20.48 0.19
CA GLN A 162 4.53 20.98 1.44
C GLN A 162 4.20 19.80 2.36
N PRO A 163 4.68 19.81 3.62
CA PRO A 163 4.31 18.81 4.60
C PRO A 163 2.83 18.94 4.97
N ILE A 164 2.18 17.81 5.21
CA ILE A 164 0.79 17.71 5.64
C ILE A 164 0.76 17.43 7.14
N ASN A 165 -0.11 18.15 7.86
CA ASN A 165 -0.32 17.95 9.29
C ASN A 165 -1.13 16.67 9.53
N LEU A 166 -0.64 15.83 10.43
CA LEU A 166 -1.25 14.56 10.81
C LEU A 166 -2.13 14.65 12.06
N GLN A 167 -2.17 15.82 12.72
CA GLN A 167 -2.97 16.05 13.91
C GLN A 167 -4.46 15.87 13.63
N GLY A 168 -5.16 15.26 14.59
CA GLY A 168 -6.59 14.99 14.48
C GLY A 168 -6.95 13.86 13.53
N ALA A 169 -5.96 13.13 13.00
CA ALA A 169 -6.21 11.94 12.20
C ALA A 169 -6.98 10.88 13.00
N LYS A 170 -7.90 10.18 12.34
CA LYS A 170 -8.71 9.13 12.97
C LYS A 170 -8.35 7.77 12.36
N PRO A 171 -8.09 6.74 13.18
CA PRO A 171 -7.79 5.43 12.64
C PRO A 171 -8.99 4.88 11.87
N VAL A 172 -8.74 4.27 10.70
CA VAL A 172 -9.80 3.69 9.86
C VAL A 172 -10.44 2.46 10.52
N LEU A 173 -9.61 1.63 11.16
CA LEU A 173 -10.06 0.47 11.94
C LEU A 173 -9.82 0.72 13.44
N SER A 174 -10.53 0.04 14.34
CA SER A 174 -10.11 0.03 15.75
C SER A 174 -8.78 -0.69 15.92
N ASP A 175 -8.05 -0.43 17.02
CA ASP A 175 -6.79 -1.12 17.29
C ASP A 175 -6.98 -2.64 17.38
N PHE A 176 -8.06 -3.07 18.03
CA PHE A 176 -8.45 -4.48 18.11
C PHE A 176 -8.65 -5.10 16.72
N ALA A 177 -9.48 -4.49 15.86
CA ALA A 177 -9.75 -5.03 14.53
C ALA A 177 -8.48 -5.07 13.65
N TYR A 178 -7.64 -4.03 13.76
CA TYR A 178 -6.37 -3.98 13.05
C TYR A 178 -5.41 -5.08 13.50
N THR A 179 -5.21 -5.22 14.82
CA THR A 179 -4.32 -6.25 15.39
C THR A 179 -4.80 -7.66 15.00
N GLN A 180 -6.10 -7.94 15.06
CA GLN A 180 -6.62 -9.25 14.62
C GLN A 180 -6.31 -9.55 13.15
N LEU A 181 -6.46 -8.57 12.25
CA LEU A 181 -6.11 -8.75 10.83
C LEU A 181 -4.62 -8.97 10.64
N VAL A 182 -3.77 -8.20 11.35
CA VAL A 182 -2.32 -8.36 11.31
C VAL A 182 -1.91 -9.76 11.78
N GLU A 183 -2.45 -10.22 12.91
CA GLU A 183 -2.17 -11.56 13.44
C GLU A 183 -2.62 -12.66 12.48
N THR A 184 -3.82 -12.55 11.92
CA THR A 184 -4.34 -13.52 10.93
C THR A 184 -3.43 -13.59 9.69
N ILE A 185 -3.03 -12.44 9.15
CA ILE A 185 -2.16 -12.39 7.97
C ILE A 185 -0.77 -12.91 8.30
N ARG A 186 -0.20 -12.54 9.46
CA ARG A 186 1.10 -13.05 9.92
C ARG A 186 1.07 -14.56 10.12
N GLN A 187 -0.01 -15.15 10.61
CA GLN A 187 -0.17 -16.60 10.71
C GLN A 187 -0.15 -17.24 9.32
N ILE A 188 -0.95 -16.75 8.37
CA ILE A 188 -0.97 -17.28 6.99
C ILE A 188 0.42 -17.24 6.34
N VAL A 189 1.18 -16.16 6.57
CA VAL A 189 2.54 -16.01 6.03
C VAL A 189 3.55 -16.86 6.82
N GLY A 190 3.49 -16.84 8.15
CA GLY A 190 4.43 -17.47 9.08
C GLY A 190 4.31 -19.00 9.18
N ASP A 191 3.10 -19.55 9.06
CA ASP A 191 2.84 -20.99 9.06
C ASP A 191 3.52 -21.70 7.88
N LYS A 192 3.90 -20.96 6.83
CA LYS A 192 4.57 -21.50 5.64
C LYS A 192 5.99 -20.98 5.39
N LEU A 193 6.47 -20.00 6.18
CA LEU A 193 7.90 -19.63 6.19
C LEU A 193 8.75 -20.66 6.96
N TYR A 194 8.13 -21.48 7.80
CA TYR A 194 8.73 -22.58 8.55
C TYR A 194 8.29 -23.96 8.04
N ALA A 195 8.37 -24.22 6.72
CA ALA A 195 8.55 -25.59 6.29
C ALA A 195 10.04 -25.92 6.49
N PRO A 196 10.42 -26.75 7.48
CA PRO A 196 11.80 -27.19 7.60
C PRO A 196 12.11 -27.99 6.33
N SER A 197 13.14 -27.58 5.61
CA SER A 197 13.79 -28.44 4.63
C SER A 197 14.15 -29.73 5.36
N LEU A 198 13.51 -30.84 4.99
CA LEU A 198 14.03 -32.18 5.24
C LEU A 198 15.34 -32.37 4.47
#